data_AF-A0A2N7PW77-F1
#
_entry.id   AF-A0A2N7PW77-F1
#
_cell.length_a   1.000
_cell.length_b   1.000
_cell.length_c   1.000
_cell.angle_alpha   90.00
_cell.angle_beta   90.00
_cell.angle_gamma   90.00
#
_symmetry.space_group_name_H-M   'P 1'
#
loop_
_entity.id
_entity.type
_entity.pdbx_description
1 polymer ?
#
loop_
_entity_poly.entity_id
_entity_poly.type
_entity_poly.pdbx_seq_one_letter_code
_entity_poly.pdbx_strand_id
1 'polypeptide(L)'
;KKLQDSNTDLSKFLTQEVEENELKSGFFTAIAYLIGVLFPVTPFFIFKTSIGALPFSILLAFLALSSVGTVVSIVSGISIRKKIFEMVTSSFFAAAFSFGFGKLMQILFHVSV
;
A
#
# COMPACT_ATOMS: atom_id res chain seq x y z
N LYS A 1 31.67 -37.26 -10.68
CA LYS A 1 32.25 -35.90 -10.87
C LYS A 1 31.28 -34.90 -11.53
N LYS A 2 30.36 -35.31 -12.42
CA LYS A 2 29.40 -34.42 -13.12
C LYS A 2 28.16 -33.94 -12.31
N LEU A 3 27.95 -34.50 -11.11
CA LEU A 3 26.79 -34.20 -10.24
C LEU A 3 27.09 -33.14 -9.17
N GLN A 4 28.37 -32.78 -8.98
CA GLN A 4 28.79 -31.79 -8.00
C GLN A 4 28.68 -30.37 -8.57
N ASP A 5 28.93 -30.21 -9.88
CA ASP A 5 28.84 -28.93 -10.60
C ASP A 5 27.42 -28.33 -10.63
N SER A 6 26.37 -29.15 -10.77
CA SER A 6 25.00 -28.61 -10.87
C SER A 6 24.50 -28.04 -9.54
N ASN A 7 24.96 -28.59 -8.40
CA ASN A 7 24.60 -28.07 -7.09
C ASN A 7 25.32 -26.75 -6.79
N THR A 8 26.53 -26.55 -7.31
CA THR A 8 27.28 -25.29 -7.19
C THR A 8 26.76 -24.17 -8.10
N ASP A 9 26.26 -24.49 -9.30
CA ASP A 9 25.61 -23.50 -10.16
C ASP A 9 24.21 -23.12 -9.63
N LEU A 10 23.45 -24.10 -9.14
CA LEU A 10 22.15 -23.85 -8.54
C LEU A 10 22.29 -23.04 -7.24
N SER A 11 23.26 -23.37 -6.38
CA SER A 11 23.51 -22.58 -5.18
C SER A 11 23.93 -21.15 -5.52
N LYS A 12 24.77 -20.95 -6.54
CA LYS A 12 25.11 -19.61 -7.06
C LYS A 12 23.91 -18.82 -7.55
N PHE A 13 22.96 -19.45 -8.25
CA PHE A 13 21.71 -18.79 -8.67
C PHE A 13 20.79 -18.48 -7.48
N LEU A 14 20.80 -19.32 -6.43
CA LEU A 14 19.99 -19.14 -5.22
C LEU A 14 20.60 -18.13 -4.23
N THR A 15 21.92 -17.96 -4.23
CA THR A 15 22.65 -16.97 -3.41
C THR A 15 23.22 -15.84 -4.24
N GLN A 16 22.70 -15.61 -5.45
CA GLN A 16 23.02 -14.40 -6.20
C GLN A 16 22.39 -13.23 -5.46
N GLU A 17 23.13 -12.68 -4.50
CA GLU A 17 22.85 -11.38 -3.93
C GLU A 17 22.90 -10.38 -5.09
N VAL A 18 21.73 -10.03 -5.59
CA VAL A 18 21.58 -8.86 -6.44
C VAL A 18 22.04 -7.69 -5.57
N GLU A 19 23.13 -7.03 -5.96
CA GLU A 19 23.57 -5.76 -5.36
C GLU A 19 22.46 -4.71 -5.58
N GLU A 20 21.44 -4.76 -4.73
CA GLU A 20 20.38 -3.77 -4.70
C GLU A 20 20.85 -2.59 -3.87
N ASN A 21 20.83 -1.41 -4.49
CA ASN A 21 21.14 -0.18 -3.79
C ASN A 21 20.00 0.14 -2.80
N GLU A 22 20.22 -0.16 -1.53
CA GLU A 22 19.25 0.02 -0.44
C GLU A 22 18.70 1.45 -0.40
N LEU A 23 19.55 2.46 -0.59
CA LEU A 23 19.16 3.87 -0.60
C LEU A 23 18.22 4.17 -1.77
N LYS A 24 18.49 3.60 -2.95
CA LYS A 24 17.63 3.77 -4.13
C LYS A 24 16.27 3.11 -3.90
N SER A 25 16.24 1.90 -3.36
CA SER A 25 14.99 1.17 -3.08
C SER A 25 14.14 1.88 -2.01
N GLY A 26 14.76 2.36 -0.94
CA GLY A 26 14.09 3.15 0.09
C GLY A 26 13.52 4.46 -0.46
N PHE A 27 14.31 5.20 -1.24
CA PHE A 27 13.88 6.46 -1.85
C PHE A 27 12.72 6.27 -2.84
N PHE A 28 12.78 5.24 -3.68
CA PHE A 28 11.71 4.93 -4.61
C PHE A 28 10.40 4.60 -3.88
N THR A 29 10.48 3.79 -2.82
CA THR A 29 9.31 3.41 -2.01
C THR A 29 8.71 4.63 -1.30
N ALA A 30 9.55 5.51 -0.74
CA ALA A 30 9.10 6.74 -0.09
C ALA A 30 8.34 7.66 -1.07
N ILE A 31 8.90 7.91 -2.25
CA ILE A 31 8.23 8.72 -3.28
C ILE A 31 6.92 8.06 -3.72
N ALA A 32 6.91 6.75 -3.94
CA ALA A 32 5.70 6.03 -4.33
C ALA A 32 4.57 6.22 -3.30
N TYR A 33 4.88 6.16 -2.01
CA TYR A 33 3.89 6.42 -0.95
C TYR A 33 3.42 7.87 -0.91
N LEU A 34 4.32 8.84 -1.07
CA LEU A 34 3.93 10.25 -1.14
C LEU A 34 2.98 10.51 -2.30
N ILE A 35 3.30 9.99 -3.49
CA ILE A 35 2.44 10.11 -4.67
C ILE A 35 1.08 9.43 -4.44
N GLY A 36 1.08 8.21 -3.89
CA GLY A 36 -0.15 7.47 -3.61
C GLY A 36 -1.10 8.21 -2.65
N VAL A 37 -0.56 8.90 -1.64
CA VAL A 37 -1.33 9.67 -0.66
C VAL A 37 -1.99 10.91 -1.25
N LEU A 38 -1.46 11.48 -2.34
CA LEU A 38 -2.04 12.69 -2.95
C LEU A 38 -3.50 12.50 -3.35
N PHE A 39 -3.87 11.31 -3.86
CA PHE A 39 -5.22 11.03 -4.32
C PHE A 39 -6.29 11.19 -3.23
N PRO A 40 -6.26 10.44 -2.12
CA PRO A 40 -7.26 10.59 -1.07
C PRO A 40 -7.18 11.93 -0.32
N VAL A 41 -6.01 12.60 -0.28
CA VAL A 41 -5.86 13.87 0.43
C VAL A 41 -6.37 15.06 -0.39
N THR A 42 -6.30 15.00 -1.74
CA THR A 42 -6.68 16.09 -2.64
C THR A 42 -8.06 16.71 -2.34
N PRO A 43 -9.14 15.96 -2.10
CA PRO A 43 -10.45 16.54 -1.79
C PRO A 43 -10.45 17.47 -0.57
N PHE A 44 -9.60 17.22 0.43
CA PHE A 44 -9.52 18.07 1.63
C PHE A 44 -8.93 19.46 1.35
N PHE A 45 -8.21 19.65 0.23
CA PHE A 45 -7.76 20.96 -0.21
C PHE A 45 -8.81 21.72 -1.03
N ILE A 46 -9.81 21.02 -1.57
CA ILE A 46 -10.81 21.59 -2.48
C ILE A 46 -12.09 21.97 -1.70
N PHE A 47 -12.56 21.11 -0.81
CA PHE A 47 -13.80 21.33 -0.07
C PHE A 47 -13.54 22.14 1.20
N LYS A 48 -14.45 23.07 1.51
CA LYS A 48 -14.37 23.90 2.74
C LYS A 48 -14.73 23.13 4.02
N THR A 49 -15.39 21.99 3.89
CA THR A 49 -15.85 21.18 5.03
C THR A 49 -15.37 19.74 4.89
N SER A 50 -14.88 19.18 6.00
CA SER A 50 -14.37 17.80 6.03
C SER A 50 -15.44 16.78 5.65
N ILE A 51 -16.71 17.04 6.01
CA ILE A 51 -17.84 16.17 5.67
C ILE A 51 -18.07 16.14 4.15
N GLY A 52 -17.88 17.26 3.46
CA GLY A 52 -17.99 17.32 2.00
C GLY A 52 -16.83 16.63 1.28
N ALA A 53 -15.62 16.72 1.82
CA ALA A 53 -14.42 16.09 1.24
C ALA A 53 -14.41 14.57 1.38
N LEU A 54 -14.92 14.04 2.50
CA LEU A 54 -14.80 12.64 2.89
C LEU A 54 -15.30 11.62 1.84
N PRO A 55 -16.51 11.72 1.27
CA PRO A 55 -16.98 10.74 0.28
C PRO A 55 -16.10 10.73 -0.98
N PHE A 56 -15.62 11.90 -1.43
CA PHE A 56 -14.71 11.98 -2.57
C PHE A 56 -13.33 11.40 -2.25
N SER A 57 -12.83 11.62 -1.03
CA SER A 57 -11.58 11.03 -0.55
C SER A 57 -11.63 9.51 -0.56
N ILE A 58 -12.72 8.92 -0.02
CA ILE A 58 -12.93 7.46 0.00
C ILE A 58 -13.02 6.89 -1.42
N LEU A 59 -13.73 7.59 -2.33
CA LEU A 59 -13.85 7.18 -3.72
C LEU A 59 -12.49 7.20 -4.43
N LEU A 60 -11.70 8.27 -4.27
CA LEU A 60 -10.36 8.36 -4.83
C LEU A 60 -9.40 7.33 -4.24
N ALA A 61 -9.49 7.05 -2.93
CA ALA A 61 -8.74 5.98 -2.29
C ALA A 61 -9.06 4.62 -2.92
N PHE A 62 -10.35 4.31 -3.09
CA PHE A 62 -10.80 3.08 -3.73
C PHE A 62 -10.27 2.93 -5.17
N LEU A 63 -10.31 4.00 -5.97
CA LEU A 63 -9.80 4.00 -7.35
C LEU A 63 -8.27 3.83 -7.38
N ALA A 64 -7.55 4.53 -6.50
CA ALA A 64 -6.10 4.41 -6.39
C ALA A 64 -5.69 2.98 -6.00
N LEU A 65 -6.32 2.41 -4.96
CA LEU A 65 -6.07 1.03 -4.53
C LEU A 65 -6.44 0.01 -5.60
N SER A 66 -7.53 0.21 -6.34
CA SER A 66 -7.91 -0.68 -7.45
C SER A 66 -6.91 -0.63 -8.59
N SER A 67 -6.37 0.56 -8.89
CA SER A 67 -5.35 0.74 -9.91
C SER A 67 -4.04 0.06 -9.51
N VAL A 68 -3.55 0.32 -8.30
CA VAL A 68 -2.35 -0.34 -7.77
C VAL A 68 -2.55 -1.84 -7.66
N GLY A 69 -3.71 -2.31 -7.19
CA GLY A 69 -4.05 -3.72 -7.10
C GLY A 69 -4.09 -4.42 -8.45
N THR A 70 -4.46 -3.71 -9.52
CA THR A 70 -4.35 -4.21 -10.90
C THR A 70 -2.88 -4.38 -11.30
N VAL A 71 -2.03 -3.37 -11.04
CA VAL A 71 -0.59 -3.46 -11.35
C VAL A 71 0.05 -4.62 -10.58
N VAL A 72 -0.20 -4.71 -9.28
CA VAL A 72 0.30 -5.80 -8.43
C VAL A 72 -0.21 -7.16 -8.91
N SER A 73 -1.48 -7.26 -9.30
CA SER A 73 -2.03 -8.50 -9.86
C SER A 73 -1.30 -8.95 -11.12
N ILE A 74 -1.01 -8.03 -12.05
CA ILE A 74 -0.30 -8.34 -13.29
C ILE A 74 1.12 -8.82 -12.97
N VAL A 75 1.84 -8.11 -12.10
CA VAL A 75 3.22 -8.45 -11.72
C VAL A 75 3.30 -9.76 -10.95
N SER A 76 2.32 -10.04 -10.09
CA SER A 76 2.30 -11.24 -9.24
C SER A 76 1.60 -12.46 -9.86
N GLY A 77 0.99 -12.33 -11.04
CA GLY A 77 0.23 -13.42 -11.68
C GLY A 77 -1.04 -13.86 -10.92
N ILE A 78 -1.53 -13.03 -9.99
CA ILE A 78 -2.76 -13.29 -9.22
C ILE A 78 -3.95 -12.72 -9.98
N SER A 79 -5.16 -13.26 -9.81
CA SER A 79 -6.35 -12.68 -10.46
C SER A 79 -6.65 -11.25 -9.99
N ILE A 80 -6.89 -10.35 -10.94
CA ILE A 80 -7.10 -8.90 -10.71
C ILE A 80 -8.18 -8.66 -9.67
N ARG A 81 -9.34 -9.29 -9.83
CA ARG A 81 -10.48 -9.14 -8.92
C ARG A 81 -10.14 -9.55 -7.49
N LYS A 82 -9.41 -10.66 -7.33
CA LYS A 82 -9.01 -11.15 -6.00
C LYS A 82 -8.04 -10.18 -5.34
N LYS A 83 -7.02 -9.71 -6.08
CA LYS A 83 -6.02 -8.83 -5.49
C LYS A 83 -6.56 -7.44 -5.15
N ILE A 84 -7.40 -6.87 -6.02
CA ILE A 84 -8.10 -5.61 -5.72
C ILE A 84 -8.96 -5.77 -4.47
N PHE A 85 -9.76 -6.84 -4.39
CA PHE A 85 -10.63 -7.06 -3.24
C PHE A 85 -9.83 -7.22 -1.94
N GLU A 86 -8.76 -8.01 -1.95
CA GLU A 86 -7.84 -8.15 -0.82
C GLU A 86 -7.25 -6.80 -0.37
N MET A 87 -6.76 -5.99 -1.30
CA MET A 87 -6.14 -4.69 -0.98
C MET A 87 -7.16 -3.66 -0.48
N VAL A 88 -8.33 -3.57 -1.12
CA VAL A 88 -9.39 -2.64 -0.71
C VAL A 88 -9.93 -3.03 0.66
N THR A 89 -10.29 -4.29 0.86
CA THR A 89 -10.89 -4.74 2.13
C THR A 89 -9.93 -4.60 3.30
N SER A 90 -8.67 -5.01 3.15
CA SER A 90 -7.65 -4.85 4.20
C SER A 90 -7.41 -3.38 4.54
N SER A 91 -7.36 -2.49 3.55
CA SER A 91 -7.13 -1.06 3.77
C SER A 91 -8.33 -0.37 4.42
N PHE A 92 -9.56 -0.68 4.00
CA PHE A 92 -10.76 -0.15 4.63
C PHE A 92 -10.92 -0.66 6.05
N PHE A 93 -10.56 -1.93 6.30
CA PHE A 93 -10.55 -2.49 7.65
C PHE A 93 -9.52 -1.76 8.54
N ALA A 94 -8.30 -1.54 8.04
CA ALA A 94 -7.28 -0.75 8.74
C ALA A 94 -7.75 0.69 9.01
N ALA A 95 -8.41 1.32 8.04
CA ALA A 95 -8.96 2.67 8.20
C ALA A 95 -10.05 2.72 9.27
N ALA A 96 -10.99 1.78 9.25
CA ALA A 96 -12.05 1.67 10.26
C ALA A 96 -11.48 1.43 11.66
N PHE A 97 -10.49 0.54 11.76
CA PHE A 97 -9.81 0.26 13.03
C PHE A 97 -9.03 1.47 13.54
N SER A 98 -8.30 2.16 12.67
CA SER A 98 -7.53 3.37 13.01
C SER A 98 -8.44 4.50 13.46
N PHE A 99 -9.57 4.71 12.76
CA PHE A 99 -10.56 5.72 13.14
C PHE A 99 -11.22 5.36 14.48
N GLY A 100 -11.59 4.09 14.67
CA GLY A 100 -12.17 3.59 15.93
C GLY A 100 -11.22 3.77 17.10
N PHE A 101 -9.94 3.43 16.92
CA PHE A 101 -8.90 3.64 17.93
C PHE A 101 -8.72 5.14 18.23
N GLY A 102 -8.66 5.99 17.21
CA GLY A 102 -8.59 7.44 17.40
C GLY A 102 -9.79 7.99 18.19
N LYS A 103 -10.99 7.48 17.93
CA LYS A 103 -12.20 7.83 18.69
C LYS A 103 -12.16 7.31 20.13
N LEU A 104 -11.66 6.10 20.35
CA LEU A 104 -11.48 5.56 21.71
C LEU A 104 -10.53 6.43 22.52
N MET A 105 -9.40 6.84 21.93
CA MET A 105 -8.45 7.74 22.59
C MET A 105 -9.07 9.11 22.90
N GLN A 106 -9.86 9.68 21.98
CA GLN A 106 -10.59 10.94 22.24
C GLN A 106 -11.49 10.83 23.49
N ILE A 107 -12.21 9.72 23.64
CA ILE A 107 -13.09 9.48 24.79
C ILE A 107 -12.28 9.31 26.07
N LEU A 108 -11.23 8.49 26.06
CA LEU A 108 -10.43 8.21 27.26
C LEU A 108 -9.71 9.47 27.80
N PHE A 109 -9.14 10.27 26.91
CA PHE A 109 -8.37 11.45 27.30
C PHE A 109 -9.22 12.73 27.42
N HIS A 110 -10.53 12.65 27.19
CA HIS A 110 -11.46 13.80 27.20
C HIS A 110 -11.02 14.95 26.28
N VAL A 111 -10.30 14.63 25.20
CA VAL A 111 -9.83 15.62 24.23
C VAL A 111 -10.88 15.73 23.13
N SER A 112 -11.62 16.84 23.13
CA SER A 112 -12.50 17.22 22.01
C SER A 112 -11.67 17.93 20.94
N VAL A 113 -11.70 17.40 19.72
CA VAL A 113 -11.20 18.07 18.50
C VAL A 113 -12.39 18.61 17.73
#